data_AF-A0A075AYR2-F1
#
_entry.id   AF-A0A075AYR2-F1
#
_cell.length_a   1.000
_cell.length_b   1.000
_cell.length_c   1.000
_cell.angle_alpha   90.00
_cell.angle_beta   90.00
_cell.angle_gamma   90.00
#
_symmetry.space_group_name_H-M   'P 1'
#
loop_
_entity.id
_entity.type
_entity.pdbx_description
1 polymer ?
#
loop_
_entity_poly.entity_id
_entity_poly.type
_entity_poly.pdbx_seq_one_letter_code
_entity_poly.pdbx_strand_id
1 'polypeptide(L)'
;MEKGAIVAVALIEFHHTLGPNVQQIYPQSFTNHLSHAWKNLAFFSLPEGSHQKSAEHVYFHLPVTKEMDLPDQSCLFAVSCIAQIPVSQLAPISVTKEITRSSIQKAIVVVSTNPANSFVKSKVEIALRAYMKQDDLTDTKILEEVYQMLNSKAFSADMFLDGTVLRTIVPLYKSNILLLFKLMLLEKRIVIYSAYSGTLSQVVHSLMSLLPAIDLSITNSVPRHSSATCQLIPPRESKHTQSNGLPLVIFDRDNAVLQPYIPLNEIDYVCTKSLNHFLIGITNTILLKVEFFNYDVFFNVDTGVIDLKDQDDFVLSTNDNHFIEEICLYLSQFPDDLELKMK
;
A
#
# COMPACT_ATOMS: atom_id res chain seq x y z
N MET A 1 28.15 -10.20 3.35
CA MET A 1 26.87 -10.88 3.03
C MET A 1 26.02 -9.86 2.31
N GLU A 2 25.52 -10.17 1.11
CA GLU A 2 24.49 -9.31 0.49
C GLU A 2 23.30 -9.25 1.46
N LYS A 3 22.86 -8.03 1.81
CA LYS A 3 21.63 -7.85 2.60
C LYS A 3 20.47 -8.37 1.73
N GLY A 4 19.65 -9.26 2.27
CA GLY A 4 18.47 -9.76 1.57
C GLY A 4 17.43 -8.65 1.35
N ALA A 5 16.42 -8.92 0.52
CA ALA A 5 15.45 -7.90 0.11
C ALA A 5 14.51 -7.43 1.25
N ILE A 6 14.38 -8.20 2.34
CA ILE A 6 13.57 -7.80 3.50
C ILE A 6 14.42 -6.98 4.46
N VAL A 7 13.94 -5.77 4.74
CA VAL A 7 14.58 -4.77 5.58
C VAL A 7 14.15 -4.88 7.03
N ALA A 8 12.84 -5.04 7.26
CA ALA A 8 12.29 -5.16 8.60
C ALA A 8 10.98 -5.95 8.59
N VAL A 9 10.67 -6.56 9.74
CA VAL A 9 9.39 -7.19 10.05
C VAL A 9 8.90 -6.61 11.37
N ALA A 10 7.66 -6.11 11.41
CA ALA A 10 7.07 -5.52 12.59
C ALA A 10 5.77 -6.24 12.97
N LEU A 11 5.53 -6.33 14.27
CA LEU A 11 4.27 -6.75 14.86
C LEU A 11 3.53 -5.51 15.35
N ILE A 12 2.32 -5.32 14.86
CA ILE A 12 1.45 -4.20 15.19
C ILE A 12 0.27 -4.74 15.98
N GLU A 13 -0.14 -4.01 16.99
CA GLU A 13 -1.33 -4.32 17.78
C GLU A 13 -2.25 -3.12 17.91
N PHE A 14 -3.52 -3.39 18.18
CA PHE A 14 -4.49 -2.34 18.48
C PHE A 14 -4.68 -2.21 20.00
N HIS A 15 -4.30 -1.06 20.56
CA HIS A 15 -4.58 -0.71 21.95
C HIS A 15 -5.84 0.16 22.04
N HIS A 16 -6.75 -0.17 22.95
CA HIS A 16 -8.07 0.49 23.04
C HIS A 16 -8.00 2.01 23.29
N THR A 17 -6.99 2.48 24.04
CA THR A 17 -6.78 3.91 24.34
C THR A 17 -5.81 4.61 23.38
N LEU A 18 -4.80 3.90 22.87
CA LEU A 18 -3.70 4.50 22.11
C LEU A 18 -3.88 4.31 20.59
N GLY A 19 -4.83 3.46 20.18
CA GLY A 19 -4.98 3.05 18.80
C GLY A 19 -3.92 2.03 18.36
N PRO A 20 -3.66 1.92 17.05
CA PRO A 20 -2.58 1.10 16.50
C PRO A 20 -1.22 1.49 17.08
N ASN A 21 -0.46 0.49 17.53
CA ASN A 21 0.91 0.67 18.01
C ASN A 21 1.84 -0.45 17.54
N VAL A 22 3.12 -0.14 17.37
CA VAL A 22 4.16 -1.14 17.08
C VAL A 22 4.49 -1.87 18.39
N GLN A 23 4.12 -3.15 18.48
CA GLN A 23 4.48 -4.01 19.61
C GLN A 23 5.97 -4.35 19.57
N GLN A 24 6.48 -4.74 18.40
CA GLN A 24 7.88 -5.07 18.20
C GLN A 24 8.31 -4.91 16.74
N ILE A 25 9.58 -4.60 16.51
CA ILE A 25 10.20 -4.60 15.19
C ILE A 25 11.50 -5.41 15.20
N TYR A 26 11.77 -6.12 14.10
CA TYR A 26 12.98 -6.87 13.86
C TYR A 26 13.54 -6.48 12.48
N PRO A 27 14.86 -6.20 12.34
CA PRO A 27 15.85 -6.11 13.41
C PRO A 27 15.63 -4.89 14.32
N GLN A 28 16.10 -4.99 15.58
CA GLN A 28 15.95 -3.91 16.58
C GLN A 28 16.65 -2.59 16.21
N SER A 29 17.56 -2.61 15.24
CA SER A 29 18.18 -1.40 14.69
C SER A 29 17.16 -0.43 14.07
N PHE A 30 16.00 -0.93 13.63
CA PHE A 30 14.97 -0.11 13.00
C PHE A 30 14.04 0.62 13.98
N THR A 31 14.16 0.36 15.29
CA THR A 31 13.33 0.99 16.32
C THR A 31 13.43 2.51 16.30
N ASN A 32 14.61 3.06 16.01
CA ASN A 32 14.81 4.52 15.94
C ASN A 32 13.93 5.17 14.85
N HIS A 33 13.66 4.47 13.74
CA HIS A 33 12.84 4.98 12.62
C HIS A 33 11.36 5.16 12.96
N LEU A 34 10.87 4.43 13.96
CA LEU A 34 9.49 4.53 14.43
C LEU A 34 9.18 5.87 15.09
N SER A 35 10.20 6.62 15.53
CA SER A 35 9.99 7.95 16.13
C SER A 35 9.92 9.08 15.10
N HIS A 36 10.31 8.83 13.85
CA HIS A 36 10.43 9.87 12.83
C HIS A 36 9.85 9.43 11.46
N ALA A 37 10.64 8.78 10.62
CA ALA A 37 10.30 8.50 9.22
C ALA A 37 9.14 7.51 9.11
N TRP A 38 9.04 6.58 10.06
CA TRP A 38 7.99 5.57 10.14
C TRP A 38 7.06 5.80 11.33
N LYS A 39 6.90 7.06 11.80
CA LYS A 39 6.02 7.42 12.93
C LYS A 39 4.59 6.93 12.80
N ASN A 40 4.09 6.84 11.56
CA ASN A 40 2.73 6.43 11.27
C ASN A 40 2.63 4.96 10.83
N LEU A 41 3.70 4.16 10.96
CA LEU A 41 3.75 2.75 10.52
C LEU A 41 2.55 1.95 11.03
N ALA A 42 2.21 2.09 12.32
CA ALA A 42 1.09 1.37 12.91
C ALA A 42 -0.26 1.74 12.27
N PHE A 43 -0.48 3.02 11.95
CA PHE A 43 -1.70 3.51 11.30
C PHE A 43 -1.82 3.07 9.84
N PHE A 44 -0.69 2.98 9.12
CA PHE A 44 -0.67 2.35 7.79
C PHE A 44 -1.02 0.86 7.87
N SER A 45 -0.61 0.20 8.95
CA SER A 45 -0.67 -1.26 9.08
C SER A 45 -1.99 -1.80 9.59
N LEU A 46 -2.76 -0.99 10.31
CA LEU A 46 -4.11 -1.30 10.80
C LEU A 46 -5.09 -0.22 10.33
N PRO A 47 -5.59 -0.30 9.07
CA PRO A 47 -6.53 0.67 8.51
C PRO A 47 -7.83 0.75 9.31
N GLU A 48 -8.38 1.97 9.39
CA GLU A 48 -9.71 2.19 9.98
C GLU A 48 -10.76 1.39 9.20
N GLY A 49 -11.58 0.60 9.91
CA GLY A 49 -12.61 -0.25 9.29
C GLY A 49 -12.22 -1.73 9.14
N SER A 50 -10.95 -2.09 9.32
CA SER A 50 -10.45 -3.48 9.26
C SER A 50 -11.00 -4.43 10.33
N HIS A 51 -11.92 -3.96 11.18
CA HIS A 51 -12.60 -4.75 12.22
C HIS A 51 -13.74 -5.62 11.69
N GLN A 52 -14.13 -5.47 10.42
CA GLN A 52 -15.27 -6.15 9.82
C GLN A 52 -14.93 -7.54 9.24
N LYS A 53 -13.64 -7.81 8.98
CA LYS A 53 -13.15 -9.08 8.42
C LYS A 53 -12.22 -9.79 9.41
N SER A 54 -12.24 -11.11 9.41
CA SER A 54 -11.34 -11.93 10.26
C SER A 54 -9.88 -11.86 9.80
N ALA A 55 -9.66 -11.57 8.52
CA ALA A 55 -8.36 -11.38 7.93
C ALA A 55 -8.44 -10.35 6.79
N GLU A 56 -7.42 -9.49 6.70
CA GLU A 56 -7.28 -8.47 5.66
C GLU A 56 -5.80 -8.23 5.38
N HIS A 57 -5.48 -7.55 4.30
CA HIS A 57 -4.13 -7.09 3.99
C HIS A 57 -4.17 -5.64 3.51
N VAL A 58 -3.04 -4.96 3.54
CA VAL A 58 -2.89 -3.64 2.92
C VAL A 58 -1.45 -3.46 2.44
N TYR A 59 -1.30 -2.89 1.26
CA TYR A 59 -0.01 -2.47 0.71
C TYR A 59 0.16 -0.97 0.91
N PHE A 60 1.38 -0.54 1.20
CA PHE A 60 1.75 0.88 1.27
C PHE A 60 3.27 1.04 1.09
N HIS A 61 3.72 2.26 0.90
CA HIS A 61 5.13 2.60 0.74
C HIS A 61 5.66 3.39 1.93
N LEU A 62 6.94 3.21 2.23
CA LEU A 62 7.65 3.87 3.31
C LEU A 62 8.90 4.60 2.79
N PRO A 63 9.23 5.78 3.34
CA PRO A 63 10.41 6.52 2.93
C PRO A 63 11.69 5.86 3.46
N VAL A 64 12.78 6.01 2.70
CA VAL A 64 14.13 5.61 3.12
C VAL A 64 14.88 6.78 3.73
N THR A 65 15.56 6.51 4.83
CA THR A 65 16.45 7.47 5.51
C THR A 65 17.91 7.10 5.25
N LYS A 66 18.81 8.10 5.28
CA LYS A 66 20.25 7.84 5.12
C LYS A 66 20.83 6.89 6.18
N GLU A 67 20.19 6.79 7.34
CA GLU A 67 20.61 5.93 8.45
C GLU A 67 20.39 4.43 8.19
N MET A 68 19.55 4.05 7.23
CA MET A 68 19.17 2.66 6.99
C MET A 68 20.26 1.83 6.29
N ASP A 69 21.34 2.47 5.80
CA ASP A 69 22.46 1.81 5.10
C ASP A 69 21.96 0.82 4.02
N LEU A 70 21.06 1.30 3.17
CA LEU A 70 20.48 0.56 2.06
C LEU A 70 21.10 1.03 0.73
N PRO A 71 21.15 0.17 -0.31
CA PRO A 71 21.52 0.59 -1.66
C PRO A 71 20.65 1.77 -2.11
N ASP A 72 21.15 2.58 -3.06
CA ASP A 72 20.52 3.81 -3.58
C ASP A 72 19.05 3.62 -4.03
N GLN A 73 18.14 3.63 -3.05
CA GLN A 73 16.70 3.52 -3.20
C GLN A 73 16.05 4.50 -2.22
N SER A 74 14.98 5.14 -2.66
CA SER A 74 14.31 6.19 -1.89
C SER A 74 12.94 5.76 -1.31
N CYS A 75 12.49 4.54 -1.64
CA CYS A 75 11.23 3.95 -1.18
C CYS A 75 11.42 2.49 -0.77
N LEU A 76 10.59 2.04 0.16
CA LEU A 76 10.40 0.65 0.56
C LEU A 76 8.94 0.25 0.40
N PHE A 77 8.72 -1.02 0.05
CA PHE A 77 7.41 -1.62 -0.10
C PHE A 77 7.03 -2.31 1.20
N ALA A 78 5.82 -2.03 1.68
CA ALA A 78 5.31 -2.60 2.92
C ALA A 78 4.04 -3.40 2.66
N VAL A 79 4.03 -4.61 3.21
CA VAL A 79 2.87 -5.51 3.20
C VAL A 79 2.46 -5.75 4.64
N SER A 80 1.27 -5.26 5.02
CA SER A 80 0.64 -5.60 6.29
C SER A 80 -0.42 -6.67 6.08
N CYS A 81 -0.32 -7.78 6.81
CA CYS A 81 -1.40 -8.75 6.93
C CYS A 81 -2.00 -8.62 8.32
N ILE A 82 -3.33 -8.57 8.39
CA ILE A 82 -4.12 -8.24 9.56
C ILE A 82 -4.98 -9.44 9.92
N ALA A 83 -5.07 -9.76 11.21
CA ALA A 83 -5.93 -10.80 11.73
C ALA A 83 -6.65 -10.32 12.98
N GLN A 84 -7.88 -10.80 13.15
CA GLN A 84 -8.70 -10.52 14.33
C GLN A 84 -9.11 -11.84 14.98
N ILE A 85 -8.96 -11.92 16.30
CA ILE A 85 -9.38 -13.08 17.08
C ILE A 85 -10.32 -12.63 18.20
N PRO A 86 -11.50 -13.27 18.36
CA PRO A 86 -12.35 -13.07 19.52
C PRO A 86 -11.61 -13.42 20.82
N VAL A 87 -11.75 -12.60 21.85
CA VAL A 87 -11.08 -12.84 23.15
C VAL A 87 -11.47 -14.19 23.76
N SER A 88 -12.67 -14.68 23.47
CA SER A 88 -13.12 -16.01 23.88
C SER A 88 -12.31 -17.18 23.30
N GLN A 89 -11.53 -16.95 22.25
CA GLN A 89 -10.66 -17.94 21.61
C GLN A 89 -9.19 -17.80 22.02
N LEU A 90 -8.84 -16.80 22.84
CA LEU A 90 -7.48 -16.61 23.32
C LEU A 90 -7.20 -17.51 24.52
N ALA A 91 -5.96 -18.01 24.61
CA ALA A 91 -5.51 -18.68 25.81
C ALA A 91 -5.45 -17.70 26.99
N PRO A 92 -5.68 -18.17 28.24
CA PRO A 92 -5.76 -17.28 29.41
C PRO A 92 -4.54 -16.39 29.62
N ILE A 93 -3.35 -16.85 29.26
CA ILE A 93 -2.09 -16.09 29.38
C ILE A 93 -2.06 -14.85 28.48
N SER A 94 -2.75 -14.90 27.33
CA SER A 94 -2.85 -13.77 26.40
C SER A 94 -3.98 -12.80 26.75
N VAL A 95 -4.79 -13.10 27.77
CA VAL A 95 -5.88 -12.23 28.24
C VAL A 95 -5.37 -11.33 29.36
N THR A 96 -4.97 -10.11 29.02
CA THR A 96 -4.55 -9.10 30.00
C THR A 96 -5.73 -8.24 30.45
N LYS A 97 -5.60 -7.59 31.61
CA LYS A 97 -6.64 -6.68 32.16
C LYS A 97 -6.92 -5.47 31.25
N GLU A 98 -6.02 -5.16 30.33
CA GLU A 98 -6.13 -4.05 29.38
C GLU A 98 -6.96 -4.43 28.15
N ILE A 99 -7.25 -5.72 27.93
CA ILE A 99 -8.11 -6.17 26.85
C ILE A 99 -9.57 -6.00 27.28
N THR A 100 -10.17 -4.90 26.83
CA THR A 100 -11.56 -4.52 27.13
C THR A 100 -12.54 -4.82 25.99
N ARG A 101 -12.04 -5.14 24.79
CA ARG A 101 -12.84 -5.45 23.59
C ARG A 101 -13.18 -6.93 23.49
N SER A 102 -14.21 -7.27 22.71
CA SER A 102 -14.59 -8.66 22.41
C SER A 102 -13.64 -9.40 21.48
N SER A 103 -12.69 -8.68 20.85
CA SER A 103 -11.66 -9.23 19.99
C SER A 103 -10.39 -8.39 20.06
N ILE A 104 -9.25 -9.05 19.86
CA ILE A 104 -7.96 -8.39 19.61
C ILE A 104 -7.69 -8.32 18.10
N GLN A 105 -6.93 -7.31 17.68
CA GLN A 105 -6.48 -7.17 16.31
C GLN A 105 -4.96 -7.01 16.31
N LYS A 106 -4.29 -7.80 15.48
CA LYS A 106 -2.84 -7.75 15.28
C LYS A 106 -2.50 -7.84 13.81
N ALA A 107 -1.34 -7.29 13.44
CA ALA A 107 -0.82 -7.39 12.09
C ALA A 107 0.67 -7.70 12.08
N ILE A 108 1.10 -8.50 11.10
CA ILE A 108 2.52 -8.64 10.76
C ILE A 108 2.77 -7.81 9.50
N VAL A 109 3.75 -6.92 9.59
CA VAL A 109 4.16 -6.01 8.53
C VAL A 109 5.54 -6.41 8.06
N VAL A 110 5.72 -6.58 6.76
CA VAL A 110 7.03 -6.81 6.15
C VAL A 110 7.39 -5.62 5.29
N VAL A 111 8.58 -5.07 5.51
CA VAL A 111 9.16 -3.95 4.75
C VAL A 111 10.29 -4.49 3.88
N SER A 112 10.23 -4.20 2.57
CA SER A 112 11.15 -4.75 1.58
C SER A 112 11.66 -3.69 0.60
N THR A 113 12.86 -3.94 0.07
CA THR A 113 13.47 -3.22 -1.06
C THR A 113 12.89 -3.65 -2.41
N ASN A 114 12.22 -4.81 -2.46
CA ASN A 114 11.63 -5.37 -3.67
C ASN A 114 10.10 -5.37 -3.56
N PRO A 115 9.38 -5.05 -4.64
CA PRO A 115 7.94 -4.87 -4.56
C PRO A 115 7.13 -6.16 -4.85
N ALA A 116 7.63 -7.31 -4.42
CA ALA A 116 6.96 -8.61 -4.50
C ALA A 116 5.82 -8.75 -3.47
N ASN A 117 4.90 -7.78 -3.46
CA ASN A 117 3.87 -7.61 -2.43
C ASN A 117 3.03 -8.88 -2.25
N SER A 118 2.63 -9.50 -3.36
CA SER A 118 1.74 -10.66 -3.35
C SER A 118 2.44 -11.94 -2.89
N PHE A 119 3.71 -12.13 -3.26
CA PHE A 119 4.52 -13.22 -2.74
C PHE A 119 4.72 -13.10 -1.23
N VAL A 120 5.14 -11.92 -0.77
CA VAL A 120 5.33 -11.63 0.66
C VAL A 120 4.03 -11.84 1.43
N LYS A 121 2.91 -11.26 0.97
CA LYS A 121 1.58 -11.44 1.54
C LYS A 121 1.26 -12.91 1.78
N SER A 122 1.42 -13.76 0.76
CA SER A 122 1.08 -15.19 0.87
C SER A 122 1.80 -15.91 1.99
N LYS A 123 3.05 -15.52 2.29
CA LYS A 123 3.86 -16.11 3.36
C LYS A 123 3.52 -15.50 4.72
N VAL A 124 3.34 -14.18 4.76
CA VAL A 124 3.03 -13.45 5.99
C VAL A 124 1.65 -13.82 6.52
N GLU A 125 0.65 -14.03 5.67
CA GLU A 125 -0.66 -14.52 6.12
C GLU A 125 -0.57 -15.89 6.81
N ILE A 126 0.27 -16.80 6.32
CA ILE A 126 0.47 -18.11 6.95
C ILE A 126 1.15 -17.93 8.31
N ALA A 127 2.22 -17.12 8.37
CA ALA A 127 2.93 -16.84 9.61
C ALA A 127 2.02 -16.16 10.65
N LEU A 128 1.21 -15.18 10.23
CA LEU A 128 0.25 -14.50 11.10
C LEU A 128 -0.80 -15.48 11.62
N ARG A 129 -1.36 -16.36 10.79
CA ARG A 129 -2.30 -17.39 11.25
C ARG A 129 -1.66 -18.35 12.26
N ALA A 130 -0.37 -18.68 12.10
CA ALA A 130 0.35 -19.52 13.04
C ALA A 130 0.61 -18.79 14.37
N TYR A 131 1.06 -17.54 14.30
CA TYR A 131 1.25 -16.66 15.46
C TYR A 131 -0.05 -16.49 16.26
N MET A 132 -1.14 -16.20 15.57
CA MET A 132 -2.47 -16.04 16.16
C MET A 132 -3.01 -17.32 16.84
N LYS A 133 -2.41 -18.49 16.60
CA LYS A 133 -2.76 -19.75 17.27
C LYS A 133 -1.86 -20.08 18.47
N GLN A 134 -0.85 -19.26 18.74
CA GLN A 134 -0.01 -19.45 19.92
C GLN A 134 -0.82 -19.12 21.18
N ASP A 135 -0.54 -19.85 22.26
CA ASP A 135 -1.14 -19.55 23.56
C ASP A 135 -0.62 -18.22 24.10
N ASP A 136 0.66 -17.91 23.84
CA ASP A 136 1.35 -16.70 24.30
C ASP A 136 1.66 -15.73 23.15
N LEU A 137 0.82 -14.70 23.00
CA LEU A 137 0.99 -13.63 22.02
C LEU A 137 2.01 -12.56 22.44
N THR A 138 2.82 -12.84 23.47
CA THR A 138 4.03 -12.06 23.77
C THR A 138 5.28 -12.67 23.13
N ASP A 139 5.22 -13.93 22.65
CA ASP A 139 6.33 -14.56 21.93
C ASP A 139 6.44 -14.04 20.49
N THR A 140 7.37 -13.12 20.30
CA THR A 140 7.63 -12.48 18.99
C THR A 140 8.65 -13.19 18.11
N LYS A 141 9.10 -14.40 18.44
CA LYS A 141 10.11 -15.14 17.63
C LYS A 141 9.70 -15.31 16.17
N ILE A 142 8.38 -15.37 15.91
CA ILE A 142 7.83 -15.44 14.55
C ILE A 142 8.36 -14.32 13.65
N LEU A 143 8.69 -13.14 14.18
CA LEU A 143 9.21 -12.02 13.37
C LEU A 143 10.58 -12.32 12.80
N GLU A 144 11.47 -12.92 13.61
CA GLU A 144 12.80 -13.34 13.15
C GLU A 144 12.68 -14.50 12.16
N GLU A 145 11.81 -15.48 12.43
CA GLU A 145 11.56 -16.59 11.51
C GLU A 145 11.04 -16.11 10.15
N VAL A 146 10.09 -15.16 10.13
CA VAL A 146 9.57 -14.55 8.90
C VAL A 146 10.66 -13.79 8.17
N TYR A 147 11.46 -12.98 8.89
CA TYR A 147 12.55 -12.22 8.32
C TYR A 147 13.58 -13.14 7.63
N GLN A 148 14.03 -14.19 8.33
CA GLN A 148 15.00 -15.15 7.80
C GLN A 148 14.42 -15.96 6.64
N MET A 149 13.18 -16.45 6.77
CA MET A 149 12.48 -17.24 5.76
C MET A 149 12.30 -16.48 4.44
N LEU A 150 11.94 -15.20 4.50
CA LEU A 150 11.79 -14.38 3.31
C LEU A 150 13.14 -13.97 2.73
N ASN A 151 14.13 -13.60 3.56
CA ASN A 151 15.48 -13.29 3.06
C ASN A 151 16.23 -14.49 2.47
N SER A 152 15.77 -15.73 2.73
CA SER A 152 16.28 -16.93 2.08
C SER A 152 15.71 -17.15 0.66
N LYS A 153 14.82 -16.29 0.17
CA LYS A 153 14.16 -16.41 -1.14
C LYS A 153 14.79 -15.46 -2.16
N ALA A 154 14.75 -15.88 -3.42
CA ALA A 154 15.11 -15.02 -4.53
C ALA A 154 13.91 -14.13 -4.88
N PHE A 155 14.15 -12.83 -5.02
CA PHE A 155 13.18 -11.85 -5.48
C PHE A 155 13.57 -11.40 -6.89
N SER A 156 12.59 -11.26 -7.79
CA SER A 156 12.77 -10.62 -9.09
C SER A 156 11.96 -9.33 -9.17
N ALA A 157 12.35 -8.40 -10.06
CA ALA A 157 11.61 -7.16 -10.27
C ALA A 157 10.22 -7.42 -10.89
N ASP A 158 10.10 -8.46 -11.73
CA ASP A 158 8.85 -8.83 -12.42
C ASP A 158 7.73 -9.24 -11.44
N MET A 159 8.08 -9.62 -10.20
CA MET A 159 7.12 -9.90 -9.13
C MET A 159 6.27 -8.68 -8.76
N PHE A 160 6.58 -7.48 -9.26
CA PHE A 160 5.69 -6.32 -9.14
C PHE A 160 4.31 -6.58 -9.76
N LEU A 161 4.28 -7.30 -10.89
CA LEU A 161 3.06 -7.61 -11.61
C LEU A 161 2.23 -8.68 -10.89
N ASP A 162 2.85 -9.43 -9.96
CA ASP A 162 2.18 -10.47 -9.20
C ASP A 162 1.12 -9.88 -8.26
N GLY A 163 -0.09 -10.43 -8.36
CA GLY A 163 -1.28 -10.03 -7.60
C GLY A 163 -1.78 -8.61 -7.87
N THR A 164 -1.43 -8.07 -9.03
CA THR A 164 -2.31 -7.12 -9.73
C THR A 164 -3.66 -7.79 -10.01
N VAL A 165 -4.72 -6.99 -10.00
CA VAL A 165 -6.10 -7.41 -10.28
C VAL A 165 -6.62 -6.81 -11.58
N LEU A 166 -5.72 -6.42 -12.49
CA LEU A 166 -6.06 -5.80 -13.79
C LEU A 166 -7.09 -6.62 -14.57
N ARG A 167 -6.94 -7.95 -14.60
CA ARG A 167 -7.90 -8.85 -15.26
C ARG A 167 -9.31 -8.75 -14.70
N THR A 168 -9.45 -8.50 -13.40
CA THR A 168 -10.75 -8.30 -12.75
C THR A 168 -11.28 -6.89 -12.97
N ILE A 169 -10.43 -5.87 -12.78
CA ILE A 169 -10.88 -4.47 -12.71
C ILE A 169 -11.09 -3.82 -14.08
N VAL A 170 -10.36 -4.28 -15.12
CA VAL A 170 -10.54 -3.79 -16.50
C VAL A 170 -11.94 -4.07 -17.04
N PRO A 171 -12.46 -5.32 -17.06
CA PRO A 171 -13.82 -5.58 -17.52
C PRO A 171 -14.88 -5.05 -16.55
N LEU A 172 -14.56 -4.92 -15.25
CA LEU A 172 -15.48 -4.42 -14.24
C LEU A 172 -15.74 -2.92 -14.39
N TYR A 173 -14.71 -2.10 -14.55
CA TYR A 173 -14.84 -0.65 -14.60
C TYR A 173 -14.65 -0.04 -16.01
N LYS A 174 -14.17 -0.82 -16.99
CA LYS A 174 -14.10 -0.48 -18.43
C LYS A 174 -13.46 0.89 -18.66
N SER A 175 -14.20 1.81 -19.29
CA SER A 175 -13.78 3.18 -19.60
C SER A 175 -13.25 3.94 -18.37
N ASN A 176 -13.69 3.63 -17.16
CA ASN A 176 -13.16 4.26 -15.95
C ASN A 176 -11.69 3.89 -15.71
N ILE A 177 -11.25 2.66 -16.02
CA ILE A 177 -9.82 2.30 -15.93
C ILE A 177 -9.00 3.10 -16.94
N LEU A 178 -9.49 3.21 -18.18
CA LEU A 178 -8.79 3.96 -19.22
C LEU A 178 -8.72 5.46 -18.88
N LEU A 179 -9.80 6.01 -18.32
CA LEU A 179 -9.83 7.37 -17.82
C LEU A 179 -8.84 7.59 -16.68
N LEU A 180 -8.80 6.71 -15.68
CA LEU A 180 -7.83 6.77 -14.58
C LEU A 180 -6.40 6.70 -15.11
N PHE A 181 -6.12 5.81 -16.06
CA PHE A 181 -4.82 5.71 -16.71
C PHE A 181 -4.44 7.01 -17.43
N LYS A 182 -5.36 7.59 -18.22
CA LYS A 182 -5.18 8.91 -18.86
C LYS A 182 -4.87 10.00 -17.83
N LEU A 183 -5.61 10.03 -16.72
CA LEU A 183 -5.41 11.02 -15.65
C LEU A 183 -4.07 10.85 -14.93
N MET A 184 -3.57 9.61 -14.79
CA MET A 184 -2.23 9.34 -14.26
C MET A 184 -1.14 9.87 -15.19
N LEU A 185 -1.28 9.67 -16.52
CA LEU A 185 -0.36 10.24 -17.50
C LEU A 185 -0.36 11.77 -17.52
N LEU A 186 -1.48 12.39 -17.15
CA LEU A 186 -1.63 13.84 -17.00
C LEU A 186 -1.23 14.36 -15.61
N GLU A 187 -0.69 13.49 -14.75
CA GLU A 187 -0.31 13.79 -13.37
C GLU A 187 -1.44 14.52 -12.61
N LYS A 188 -2.66 13.99 -12.65
CA LYS A 188 -3.79 14.54 -11.88
C LYS A 188 -3.77 14.09 -10.42
N ARG A 189 -4.55 14.79 -9.59
CA ARG A 189 -4.78 14.49 -8.18
C ARG A 189 -5.95 13.52 -8.06
N ILE A 190 -5.63 12.24 -8.04
CA ILE A 190 -6.56 11.11 -8.10
C ILE A 190 -6.71 10.51 -6.71
N VAL A 191 -7.95 10.47 -6.23
CA VAL A 191 -8.33 9.79 -4.98
C VAL A 191 -9.09 8.53 -5.30
N ILE A 192 -8.58 7.39 -4.84
CA ILE A 192 -9.25 6.09 -4.93
C ILE A 192 -9.83 5.76 -3.55
N TYR A 193 -11.07 5.30 -3.51
CA TYR A 193 -11.76 4.94 -2.28
C TYR A 193 -12.31 3.52 -2.32
N SER A 194 -12.18 2.81 -1.20
CA SER A 194 -12.93 1.60 -0.89
C SER A 194 -13.06 1.48 0.62
N ALA A 195 -14.18 0.95 1.11
CA ALA A 195 -14.33 0.59 2.51
C ALA A 195 -13.38 -0.57 2.94
N TYR A 196 -12.77 -1.27 1.98
CA TYR A 196 -11.89 -2.42 2.22
C TYR A 196 -10.45 -2.09 1.82
N SER A 197 -9.52 -2.07 2.79
CA SER A 197 -8.12 -1.68 2.55
C SER A 197 -7.38 -2.67 1.65
N GLY A 198 -7.74 -3.96 1.72
CA GLY A 198 -7.14 -4.99 0.86
C GLY A 198 -7.46 -4.78 -0.61
N THR A 199 -8.74 -4.54 -0.91
CA THR A 199 -9.23 -4.19 -2.25
C THR A 199 -8.62 -2.87 -2.72
N LEU A 200 -8.67 -1.84 -1.89
CA LEU A 200 -8.14 -0.51 -2.19
C LEU A 200 -6.68 -0.57 -2.65
N SER A 201 -5.82 -1.13 -1.79
CA SER A 201 -4.38 -1.14 -2.04
C SER A 201 -4.01 -2.02 -3.25
N GLN A 202 -4.75 -3.10 -3.50
CA GLN A 202 -4.60 -3.91 -4.72
C GLN A 202 -5.02 -3.16 -5.99
N VAL A 203 -6.12 -2.41 -5.96
CA VAL A 203 -6.57 -1.62 -7.12
C VAL A 203 -5.56 -0.52 -7.44
N VAL A 204 -5.09 0.22 -6.42
CA VAL A 204 -4.07 1.26 -6.63
C VAL A 204 -2.76 0.65 -7.13
N HIS A 205 -2.29 -0.46 -6.54
CA HIS A 205 -1.12 -1.20 -7.03
C HIS A 205 -1.28 -1.64 -8.50
N SER A 206 -2.48 -2.10 -8.88
CA SER A 206 -2.79 -2.50 -10.25
C SER A 206 -2.75 -1.31 -11.22
N LEU A 207 -3.30 -0.16 -10.85
CA LEU A 207 -3.22 1.06 -11.65
C LEU A 207 -1.76 1.50 -11.82
N MET A 208 -0.96 1.45 -10.75
CA MET A 208 0.46 1.75 -10.81
C MET A 208 1.21 0.82 -11.78
N SER A 209 0.85 -0.47 -11.83
CA SER A 209 1.47 -1.44 -12.74
C SER A 209 1.20 -1.20 -14.23
N LEU A 210 0.23 -0.36 -14.58
CA LEU A 210 0.02 0.05 -15.97
C LEU A 210 1.12 1.00 -16.48
N LEU A 211 1.87 1.63 -15.57
CA LEU A 211 2.99 2.50 -15.93
C LEU A 211 4.26 1.67 -16.08
N PRO A 212 4.88 1.63 -17.26
CA PRO A 212 6.17 0.97 -17.45
C PRO A 212 7.25 1.62 -16.56
N ALA A 213 8.11 0.82 -15.94
CA ALA A 213 9.21 1.29 -15.08
C ALA A 213 8.77 2.19 -13.89
N ILE A 214 7.54 1.96 -13.38
CA ILE A 214 6.97 2.69 -12.24
C ILE A 214 7.77 2.52 -10.94
N ASP A 215 8.55 1.44 -10.81
CA ASP A 215 9.42 1.19 -9.68
C ASP A 215 10.39 2.35 -9.43
N LEU A 216 10.87 3.02 -10.50
CA LEU A 216 11.70 4.21 -10.40
C LEU A 216 10.90 5.44 -9.93
N SER A 217 9.74 5.71 -10.52
CA SER A 217 8.87 6.85 -10.17
C SER A 217 8.29 6.76 -8.75
N ILE A 218 7.94 5.55 -8.29
CA ILE A 218 7.46 5.32 -6.91
C ILE A 218 8.50 5.77 -5.89
N THR A 219 9.78 5.58 -6.21
CA THR A 219 10.86 5.90 -5.25
C THR A 219 10.89 7.37 -4.83
N ASN A 220 10.40 8.25 -5.69
CA ASN A 220 10.39 9.68 -5.45
C ASN A 220 9.06 10.19 -4.88
N SER A 221 7.99 9.39 -4.96
CA SER A 221 6.60 9.76 -4.66
C SER A 221 6.03 9.14 -3.37
N VAL A 222 6.82 9.03 -2.31
CA VAL A 222 6.35 8.52 -1.00
C VAL A 222 6.14 9.68 -0.02
N PRO A 223 5.20 9.60 0.94
CA PRO A 223 5.10 10.57 2.02
C PRO A 223 6.40 10.76 2.79
N ARG A 224 6.91 12.00 2.83
CA ARG A 224 8.20 12.38 3.40
C ARG A 224 8.03 13.44 4.48
N HIS A 225 8.06 13.02 5.73
CA HIS A 225 8.03 13.94 6.87
C HIS A 225 9.41 14.57 7.05
N SER A 226 9.58 15.81 6.61
CA SER A 226 10.80 16.59 6.85
C SER A 226 11.00 16.80 8.34
N SER A 227 12.13 16.37 8.90
CA SER A 227 12.51 16.66 10.28
C SER A 227 13.98 17.07 10.34
N ALA A 228 14.34 17.92 11.32
CA ALA A 228 15.71 18.39 11.51
C ALA A 228 16.70 17.25 11.83
N THR A 229 16.18 16.13 12.33
CA THR A 229 16.96 14.97 12.81
C THR A 229 17.02 13.81 11.82
N CYS A 230 16.21 13.81 10.75
CA CYS A 230 16.21 12.74 9.76
C CYS A 230 16.48 13.28 8.35
N GLN A 231 17.63 12.90 7.80
CA GLN A 231 17.95 13.18 6.41
C GLN A 231 17.38 12.08 5.52
N LEU A 232 16.31 12.40 4.80
CA LEU A 232 15.76 11.56 3.74
C LEU A 232 16.71 11.54 2.55
N ILE A 233 16.81 10.41 1.85
CA ILE A 233 17.55 10.32 0.59
C ILE A 233 16.78 11.15 -0.45
N PRO A 234 17.37 12.16 -1.11
CA PRO A 234 16.65 12.99 -2.07
C PRO A 234 16.11 12.15 -3.23
N PRO A 235 15.06 12.63 -3.94
CA PRO A 235 14.58 11.99 -5.14
C PRO A 235 15.71 11.68 -6.13
N ARG A 236 15.70 10.49 -6.71
CA ARG A 236 16.71 10.06 -7.68
C ARG A 236 16.51 10.86 -8.97
N GLU A 237 17.56 11.48 -9.52
CA GLU A 237 17.51 11.89 -10.92
C GLU A 237 17.38 10.63 -11.77
N SER A 238 16.26 10.48 -12.48
CA SER A 238 16.04 9.33 -13.35
C SER A 238 17.13 9.30 -14.44
N LYS A 239 18.19 8.50 -14.25
CA LYS A 239 19.11 8.20 -15.33
C LYS A 239 18.31 7.41 -16.35
N HIS A 240 18.00 8.03 -17.49
CA HIS A 240 17.27 7.43 -18.61
C HIS A 240 17.94 6.12 -19.06
N THR A 241 17.65 4.99 -18.41
CA THR A 241 17.99 3.68 -18.92
C THR A 241 16.88 3.28 -19.88
N GLN A 242 16.99 3.85 -21.09
CA GLN A 242 16.29 3.42 -22.29
C GLN A 242 16.65 1.97 -22.61
N SER A 243 15.98 1.01 -21.98
CA SER A 243 15.95 -0.33 -22.55
C SER A 243 14.55 -0.82 -22.89
N ASN A 244 13.46 -0.46 -22.17
CA ASN A 244 12.07 -0.82 -22.56
C ASN A 244 10.93 0.01 -21.86
N GLY A 245 11.15 1.27 -21.43
CA GLY A 245 10.20 2.02 -20.57
C GLY A 245 9.35 3.13 -21.22
N LEU A 246 8.45 3.74 -20.42
CA LEU A 246 7.71 4.96 -20.76
C LEU A 246 8.71 6.13 -20.84
N PRO A 247 8.80 6.86 -21.96
CA PRO A 247 9.76 7.96 -22.08
C PRO A 247 9.38 9.19 -21.25
N LEU A 248 8.13 9.24 -20.76
CA LEU A 248 7.63 10.30 -19.91
C LEU A 248 8.03 10.03 -18.46
N VAL A 249 8.74 10.99 -17.89
CA VAL A 249 9.07 11.01 -16.47
C VAL A 249 7.87 11.59 -15.72
N ILE A 250 7.01 10.70 -15.22
CA ILE A 250 5.81 11.04 -14.44
C ILE A 250 5.99 10.61 -12.98
N PHE A 251 5.39 11.37 -12.07
CA PHE A 251 5.48 11.19 -10.62
C PHE A 251 6.93 11.12 -10.10
N ASP A 252 7.86 11.83 -10.74
CA ASP A 252 9.28 11.85 -10.37
C ASP A 252 9.68 13.14 -9.64
N ARG A 253 8.80 14.14 -9.66
CA ARG A 253 9.06 15.49 -9.16
C ARG A 253 8.80 15.60 -7.67
N ASP A 254 9.44 16.59 -7.05
CA ASP A 254 9.08 17.03 -5.71
C ASP A 254 7.57 17.39 -5.64
N ASN A 255 6.93 17.02 -4.53
CA ASN A 255 5.48 17.20 -4.29
C ASN A 255 4.56 16.29 -5.11
N ALA A 256 5.06 15.13 -5.53
CA ALA A 256 4.29 14.01 -6.06
C ALA A 256 4.05 12.93 -5.00
N VAL A 257 2.90 12.25 -5.03
CA VAL A 257 2.62 11.11 -4.13
C VAL A 257 1.94 9.96 -4.86
N LEU A 258 2.48 8.75 -4.74
CA LEU A 258 1.93 7.48 -5.21
C LEU A 258 1.85 6.53 -4.03
N GLN A 259 0.68 6.48 -3.39
CA GLN A 259 0.52 5.75 -2.13
C GLN A 259 -0.73 4.86 -2.15
N PRO A 260 -0.58 3.52 -2.17
CA PRO A 260 -1.71 2.60 -2.27
C PRO A 260 -2.75 2.73 -1.15
N TYR A 261 -2.33 3.19 0.02
CA TYR A 261 -3.20 3.50 1.13
C TYR A 261 -2.62 4.63 2.00
N ILE A 262 -3.44 5.63 2.33
CA ILE A 262 -3.13 6.73 3.26
C ILE A 262 -4.11 6.70 4.44
N PRO A 263 -3.62 6.56 5.69
CA PRO A 263 -4.45 6.68 6.88
C PRO A 263 -4.80 8.14 7.18
N LEU A 264 -5.85 8.38 7.95
CA LEU A 264 -6.24 9.74 8.36
C LEU A 264 -5.13 10.50 9.10
N ASN A 265 -4.22 9.78 9.78
CA ASN A 265 -3.07 10.37 10.46
C ASN A 265 -2.05 11.06 9.51
N GLU A 266 -2.24 10.93 8.21
CA GLU A 266 -1.46 11.60 7.16
C GLU A 266 -2.22 12.75 6.49
N ILE A 267 -3.40 13.14 6.99
CA ILE A 267 -4.17 14.29 6.47
C ILE A 267 -3.29 15.53 6.34
N ASP A 268 -2.50 15.86 7.37
CA ASP A 268 -1.65 17.04 7.36
C ASP A 268 -0.63 16.97 6.22
N TYR A 269 -0.06 15.80 5.95
CA TYR A 269 0.90 15.63 4.86
C TYR A 269 0.24 15.93 3.51
N VAL A 270 -0.96 15.41 3.29
CA VAL A 270 -1.68 15.55 2.02
C VAL A 270 -2.28 16.95 1.83
N CYS A 271 -2.72 17.60 2.91
CA CYS A 271 -3.44 18.88 2.84
C CYS A 271 -2.54 20.10 3.00
N THR A 272 -1.47 20.01 3.79
CA THR A 272 -0.60 21.18 4.08
C THR A 272 0.58 21.31 3.12
N LYS A 273 0.98 20.21 2.48
CA LYS A 273 1.95 20.25 1.39
C LYS A 273 1.21 20.61 0.12
N SER A 274 1.77 21.55 -0.64
CA SER A 274 1.30 21.87 -1.99
C SER A 274 1.62 20.73 -2.95
N LEU A 275 0.97 19.57 -2.75
CA LEU A 275 1.08 18.42 -3.63
C LEU A 275 0.46 18.79 -4.97
N ASN A 276 1.29 18.75 -6.01
CA ASN A 276 0.85 19.13 -7.35
C ASN A 276 0.06 18.01 -8.00
N HIS A 277 0.41 16.76 -7.70
CA HIS A 277 -0.13 15.57 -8.33
C HIS A 277 0.00 14.36 -7.42
N PHE A 278 -1.01 13.51 -7.40
CA PHE A 278 -0.98 12.31 -6.57
C PHE A 278 -1.96 11.22 -7.03
N LEU A 279 -1.62 9.98 -6.71
CA LEU A 279 -2.55 8.85 -6.71
C LEU A 279 -2.54 8.27 -5.29
N ILE A 280 -3.65 8.41 -4.58
CA ILE A 280 -3.78 7.97 -3.18
C ILE A 280 -5.00 7.10 -2.97
N GLY A 281 -4.85 6.04 -2.19
CA GLY A 281 -5.96 5.26 -1.68
C GLY A 281 -6.42 5.73 -0.30
N ILE A 282 -7.72 5.86 -0.08
CA ILE A 282 -8.32 6.15 1.25
C ILE A 282 -9.44 5.17 1.59
N THR A 283 -9.55 4.78 2.86
CA THR A 283 -10.68 3.97 3.35
C THR A 283 -11.77 4.79 4.02
N ASN A 284 -11.51 6.08 4.25
CA ASN A 284 -12.41 6.99 4.94
C ASN A 284 -12.53 8.31 4.17
N THR A 285 -13.77 8.73 3.89
CA THR A 285 -14.07 9.92 3.09
C THR A 285 -13.95 11.23 3.86
N ILE A 286 -13.59 11.20 5.16
CA ILE A 286 -13.34 12.42 5.95
C ILE A 286 -12.34 13.35 5.26
N LEU A 287 -11.30 12.80 4.64
CA LEU A 287 -10.29 13.59 3.90
C LEU A 287 -10.94 14.48 2.83
N LEU A 288 -12.01 14.03 2.17
CA LEU A 288 -12.70 14.78 1.11
C LEU A 288 -13.43 16.03 1.62
N LYS A 289 -13.69 16.10 2.93
CA LYS A 289 -14.42 17.21 3.57
C LYS A 289 -13.49 18.26 4.16
N VAL A 290 -12.18 18.03 4.12
CA VAL A 290 -11.18 18.98 4.64
C VAL A 290 -11.08 20.16 3.67
N GLU A 291 -11.25 21.38 4.17
CA GLU A 291 -11.36 22.62 3.37
C GLU A 291 -10.17 22.84 2.42
N PHE A 292 -8.97 22.43 2.82
CA PHE A 292 -7.74 22.60 2.03
C PHE A 292 -7.38 21.38 1.18
N PHE A 293 -8.15 20.29 1.27
CA PHE A 293 -7.88 19.11 0.47
C PHE A 293 -8.46 19.27 -0.93
N ASN A 294 -7.57 19.40 -1.91
CA ASN A 294 -7.97 19.54 -3.31
C ASN A 294 -7.53 18.32 -4.14
N TYR A 295 -8.45 17.85 -4.96
CA TYR A 295 -8.33 16.68 -5.82
C TYR A 295 -9.09 16.95 -7.12
N ASP A 296 -8.67 16.32 -8.21
CA ASP A 296 -9.29 16.47 -9.52
C ASP A 296 -10.34 15.39 -9.75
N VAL A 297 -10.07 14.17 -9.27
CA VAL A 297 -10.89 12.99 -9.53
C VAL A 297 -11.03 12.14 -8.28
N PHE A 298 -12.25 11.69 -8.02
CA PHE A 298 -12.57 10.69 -7.00
C PHE A 298 -13.13 9.45 -7.66
N PHE A 299 -12.60 8.27 -7.32
CA PHE A 299 -13.10 7.00 -7.81
C PHE A 299 -13.45 6.08 -6.65
N ASN A 300 -14.72 5.68 -6.57
CA ASN A 300 -15.21 4.73 -5.59
C ASN A 300 -15.16 3.31 -6.18
N VAL A 301 -14.23 2.51 -5.70
CA VAL A 301 -14.01 1.12 -6.12
C VAL A 301 -15.22 0.24 -5.79
N ASP A 302 -15.90 0.50 -4.67
CA ASP A 302 -17.01 -0.33 -4.21
C ASP A 302 -18.27 -0.15 -5.08
N THR A 303 -18.49 1.05 -5.62
CA THR A 303 -19.64 1.37 -6.47
C THR A 303 -19.31 1.49 -7.96
N GLY A 304 -18.03 1.60 -8.30
CA GLY A 304 -17.55 1.89 -9.66
C GLY A 304 -17.82 3.33 -10.12
N VAL A 305 -18.29 4.21 -9.24
CA VAL A 305 -18.60 5.62 -9.56
C VAL A 305 -17.32 6.44 -9.62
N ILE A 306 -17.18 7.23 -10.68
CA ILE A 306 -16.10 8.21 -10.87
C ILE A 306 -16.70 9.62 -10.88
N ASP A 307 -16.20 10.49 -10.01
CA ASP A 307 -16.58 11.89 -9.90
C ASP A 307 -15.39 12.77 -10.31
N LEU A 308 -15.54 13.45 -11.45
CA LEU A 308 -14.60 14.46 -11.95
C LEU A 308 -15.07 15.84 -11.48
N LYS A 309 -14.17 16.66 -10.92
CA LYS A 309 -14.52 18.06 -10.58
C LYS A 309 -14.68 18.95 -11.83
N ASP A 310 -13.79 18.78 -12.80
CA ASP A 310 -13.81 19.51 -14.07
C ASP A 310 -14.06 18.50 -15.22
N GLN A 311 -15.33 18.36 -15.63
CA GLN A 311 -15.75 17.29 -16.57
C GLN A 311 -15.27 17.50 -18.01
N ASP A 312 -15.08 18.75 -18.44
CA ASP A 312 -14.91 19.09 -19.86
C ASP A 312 -13.53 18.70 -20.42
N ASP A 313 -12.51 18.54 -19.58
CA ASP A 313 -11.12 18.33 -20.03
C ASP A 313 -10.71 16.85 -20.19
N PHE A 314 -11.49 15.91 -19.65
CA PHE A 314 -11.04 14.51 -19.50
C PHE A 314 -11.85 13.48 -20.29
N VAL A 315 -12.82 13.91 -21.09
CA VAL A 315 -13.69 13.03 -21.89
C VAL A 315 -12.86 12.06 -22.75
N LEU A 316 -13.25 10.79 -22.71
CA LEU A 316 -12.69 9.76 -23.59
C LEU A 316 -13.35 9.85 -24.97
N SER A 317 -12.54 9.77 -26.02
CA SER A 317 -13.02 9.77 -27.40
C SER A 317 -13.80 8.48 -27.72
N THR A 318 -14.49 8.47 -28.85
CA THR A 318 -15.12 7.25 -29.37
C THR A 318 -14.10 6.13 -29.58
N ASN A 319 -12.88 6.47 -30.03
CA ASN A 319 -11.81 5.50 -30.26
C ASN A 319 -11.29 4.91 -28.94
N ASP A 320 -11.19 5.73 -27.88
CA ASP A 320 -10.79 5.26 -26.56
C ASP A 320 -11.80 4.25 -25.99
N ASN A 321 -13.10 4.53 -26.17
CA ASN A 321 -14.16 3.61 -25.75
C ASN A 321 -14.15 2.32 -26.57
N HIS A 322 -13.93 2.41 -27.88
CA HIS A 322 -13.80 1.21 -28.72
C HIS A 322 -12.57 0.38 -28.30
N PHE A 323 -11.44 1.03 -28.04
CA PHE A 323 -10.22 0.36 -27.60
C PHE A 323 -10.42 -0.43 -26.29
N ILE A 324 -11.05 0.16 -25.27
CA ILE A 324 -11.28 -0.55 -24.01
C ILE A 324 -12.33 -1.68 -24.17
N GLU A 325 -13.31 -1.52 -25.06
CA GLU A 325 -14.25 -2.59 -25.41
C GLU A 325 -13.55 -3.78 -26.06
N GLU A 326 -12.62 -3.54 -26.99
CA GLU A 326 -11.81 -4.61 -27.61
C GLU A 326 -10.96 -5.36 -26.58
N ILE A 327 -10.36 -4.66 -25.63
CA ILE A 327 -9.63 -5.30 -24.51
C ILE A 327 -10.58 -6.18 -23.69
N CYS A 328 -11.77 -5.68 -23.36
CA CYS A 328 -12.75 -6.44 -22.59
C CYS A 328 -13.21 -7.69 -23.36
N LEU A 329 -13.43 -7.58 -24.67
CA LEU A 329 -13.76 -8.71 -25.54
C LEU A 329 -12.63 -9.74 -25.57
N TYR A 330 -11.38 -9.30 -25.68
CA TYR A 330 -10.22 -10.19 -25.60
C TYR A 330 -10.17 -10.94 -24.27
N LEU A 331 -10.31 -10.24 -23.14
CA LEU A 331 -10.30 -10.87 -21.81
C LEU A 331 -11.43 -11.89 -21.62
N SER A 332 -12.60 -11.66 -22.24
CA SER A 332 -13.74 -12.59 -22.16
C SER A 332 -13.48 -13.96 -22.80
N GLN A 333 -12.46 -14.07 -23.67
CA GLN A 333 -12.03 -15.34 -24.27
C GLN A 333 -11.28 -16.24 -23.28
N PHE A 334 -10.88 -15.72 -22.12
CA PHE A 334 -10.11 -16.41 -21.09
C PHE A 334 -10.84 -16.36 -19.73
N PRO A 335 -12.02 -17.00 -19.61
CA PRO A 335 -12.86 -16.89 -18.41
C PRO A 335 -12.26 -17.53 -17.16
N ASP A 336 -11.45 -18.58 -17.32
CA ASP A 336 -10.84 -19.34 -16.22
C ASP A 336 -9.85 -18.48 -15.40
N ASP A 337 -9.36 -17.37 -15.98
CA ASP A 337 -8.43 -16.45 -15.33
C ASP A 337 -9.13 -15.33 -14.50
N LEU A 338 -10.47 -15.23 -14.55
CA LEU A 338 -11.25 -14.13 -13.95
C LEU A 338 -11.79 -14.44 -12.54
N GLU A 339 -11.59 -15.64 -12.00
CA GLU A 339 -12.20 -16.11 -10.74
C GLU A 339 -11.64 -15.48 -9.44
N LEU A 340 -11.06 -14.28 -9.48
CA LEU A 340 -10.87 -13.47 -8.29
C LEU A 340 -12.11 -12.58 -8.08
N LYS A 341 -13.18 -13.18 -7.53
CA LYS A 341 -14.32 -12.42 -7.03
C LYS A 341 -13.86 -11.57 -5.85
N MET A 342 -13.72 -10.27 -6.07
CA MET A 342 -13.53 -9.27 -5.02
C MET A 342 -14.73 -9.36 -4.04
N LYS A 343 -14.51 -9.98 -2.88
CA LYS A 343 -15.45 -10.05 -1.76
C LYS A 343 -14.90 -9.29 -0.56
#